data_AF-A0A3D1IPC4-F1
#
_entry.id   AF-A0A3D1IPC4-F1
#
_cell.length_a   1.000
_cell.length_b   1.000
_cell.length_c   1.000
_cell.angle_alpha   90.00
_cell.angle_beta   90.00
_cell.angle_gamma   90.00
#
_symmetry.space_group_name_H-M   'P 1'
#
loop_
_entity.id
_entity.type
_entity.pdbx_description
1 polymer ?
#
loop_
_entity_poly.entity_id
_entity_poly.type
_entity_poly.pdbx_seq_one_letter_code
_entity_poly.pdbx_strand_id
1 'polypeptide(L)'
;QAAEKPEFKPFINMKPGLEKGHGVLKAYKGPRLRVWEIGVEGPHVEDWPSAGHRALYGDLTMSQLNAKTITRRLEAFAEKAFRRPLHKGELEPFQRLVAGKLKEGVKPLRALQLGCQAILCSPGFLYLNLGEGELRGVALASRLSYFLWSSPPDATLLKLAAAGKLRPNLSAQVKRMLADPKSDRFVRHFVRRWLDLDNIGTMPPSADFLEYYRDNLETAMRAETEIFFRNVLDHNLPPREFL
;
A
#
# COMPACT_ATOMS: atom_id res chain seq x y z
N GLN A 1 21.06 -30.24 -39.79
CA GLN A 1 19.76 -30.95 -39.74
C GLN A 1 18.54 -30.05 -40.01
N ALA A 2 18.27 -28.95 -39.30
CA ALA A 2 17.12 -28.08 -39.66
C ALA A 2 17.38 -27.17 -40.89
N ALA A 3 18.62 -26.65 -41.03
CA ALA A 3 19.03 -25.78 -42.14
C ALA A 3 19.13 -26.48 -43.51
N GLU A 4 19.09 -27.82 -43.55
CA GLU A 4 19.18 -28.61 -44.79
C GLU A 4 17.81 -28.83 -45.44
N LYS A 5 16.71 -28.59 -44.70
CA LYS A 5 15.36 -28.77 -45.24
C LYS A 5 14.97 -27.60 -46.15
N PRO A 6 14.39 -27.87 -47.32
CA PRO A 6 14.07 -26.85 -48.32
C PRO A 6 13.13 -25.77 -47.79
N GLU A 7 12.22 -26.10 -46.87
CA GLU A 7 11.29 -25.16 -46.25
C GLU A 7 11.96 -24.05 -45.41
N PHE A 8 13.17 -24.24 -44.90
CA PHE A 8 13.86 -23.24 -44.09
C PHE A 8 14.87 -22.40 -44.88
N LYS A 9 15.22 -22.80 -46.12
CA LYS A 9 16.22 -22.12 -46.97
C LYS A 9 15.99 -20.60 -47.13
N PRO A 10 14.75 -20.11 -47.29
CA PRO A 10 14.49 -18.67 -47.39
C PRO A 10 14.88 -17.87 -46.14
N PHE A 11 14.93 -18.52 -44.97
CA PHE A 11 15.10 -17.85 -43.68
C PHE A 11 16.53 -17.97 -43.11
N ILE A 12 17.40 -18.81 -43.71
CA ILE A 12 18.76 -19.06 -43.20
C ILE A 12 19.57 -17.77 -43.16
N ASN A 13 19.53 -16.99 -44.24
CA ASN A 13 20.33 -15.76 -44.41
C ASN A 13 19.64 -14.48 -43.90
N MET A 14 18.43 -14.57 -43.35
CA MET A 14 17.75 -13.40 -42.77
C MET A 14 18.42 -12.96 -41.45
N LYS A 15 18.38 -11.66 -41.17
CA LYS A 15 18.83 -11.11 -39.87
C LYS A 15 17.94 -11.66 -38.74
N PRO A 16 18.52 -11.91 -37.54
CA PRO A 16 17.73 -12.27 -36.36
C PRO A 16 16.66 -11.21 -36.07
N GLY A 17 15.41 -11.62 -35.92
CA GLY A 17 14.28 -10.72 -35.71
C GLY A 17 12.92 -11.44 -35.82
N LEU A 18 11.85 -10.71 -35.51
CA LEU A 18 10.47 -11.23 -35.49
C LEU A 18 10.04 -11.85 -36.84
N GLU A 19 10.43 -11.24 -37.95
CA GLU A 19 10.08 -11.71 -39.29
C GLU A 19 10.69 -13.09 -39.60
N LYS A 20 11.98 -13.27 -39.28
CA LYS A 20 12.67 -14.56 -39.42
C LYS A 20 12.04 -15.60 -38.50
N GLY A 21 11.73 -15.24 -37.25
CA GLY A 21 11.07 -16.13 -36.28
C GLY A 21 9.70 -16.61 -36.77
N HIS A 22 8.84 -15.69 -37.22
CA HIS A 22 7.53 -16.04 -37.77
C HIS A 22 7.60 -16.87 -39.05
N GLY A 23 8.53 -16.53 -39.96
CA GLY A 23 8.73 -17.28 -41.20
C GLY A 23 9.15 -18.73 -40.96
N VAL A 24 10.11 -18.93 -40.05
CA VAL A 24 10.56 -20.27 -39.62
C VAL A 24 9.42 -21.04 -38.96
N LEU A 25 8.63 -20.40 -38.09
CA LEU A 25 7.47 -21.07 -37.45
C LEU A 25 6.39 -21.50 -38.45
N LYS A 26 6.16 -20.73 -39.51
CA LYS A 26 5.23 -21.11 -40.59
C LYS A 26 5.74 -22.32 -41.38
N ALA A 27 7.03 -22.34 -41.70
CA ALA A 27 7.69 -23.42 -42.44
C ALA A 27 7.82 -24.72 -41.62
N TYR A 28 7.80 -24.63 -40.29
CA TYR A 28 7.97 -25.78 -39.40
C TYR A 28 6.75 -26.72 -39.38
N LYS A 29 6.94 -27.93 -39.90
CA LYS A 29 5.91 -29.00 -39.99
C LYS A 29 5.91 -30.00 -38.81
N GLY A 30 6.76 -29.79 -37.80
CA GLY A 30 6.82 -30.66 -36.62
C GLY A 30 5.79 -30.27 -35.53
N PRO A 31 5.83 -30.91 -34.35
CA PRO A 31 4.94 -30.59 -33.24
C PRO A 31 5.09 -29.12 -32.81
N ARG A 32 3.96 -28.41 -32.71
CA ARG A 32 3.91 -26.99 -32.36
C ARG A 32 3.39 -26.80 -30.94
N LEU A 33 4.00 -25.90 -30.18
CA LEU A 33 3.44 -25.45 -28.90
C LEU A 33 2.19 -24.61 -29.21
N ARG A 34 1.02 -25.07 -28.75
CA ARG A 34 -0.21 -24.28 -28.78
C ARG A 34 -0.46 -23.77 -27.37
N VAL A 35 -0.26 -22.48 -27.15
CA VAL A 35 -0.62 -21.85 -25.89
C VAL A 35 -2.14 -21.64 -25.90
N TRP A 36 -2.84 -22.36 -25.03
CA TRP A 36 -4.30 -22.28 -24.90
C TRP A 36 -4.72 -21.06 -24.07
N GLU A 37 -4.00 -20.77 -22.99
CA GLU A 37 -4.26 -19.66 -22.09
C GLU A 37 -2.96 -19.11 -21.52
N ILE A 38 -2.94 -17.81 -21.25
CA ILE A 38 -1.90 -17.14 -20.46
C ILE A 38 -2.62 -16.42 -19.32
N GLY A 39 -2.53 -16.98 -18.12
CA GLY A 39 -2.93 -16.30 -16.89
C GLY A 39 -1.76 -15.46 -16.37
N VAL A 40 -2.03 -14.20 -16.05
CA VAL A 40 -1.10 -13.36 -15.30
C VAL A 40 -1.70 -13.16 -13.92
N GLU A 41 -1.13 -13.82 -12.92
CA GLU A 41 -1.50 -13.58 -11.53
C GLU A 41 -0.76 -12.37 -10.97
N GLY A 42 -1.50 -11.59 -10.17
CA GLY A 42 -1.09 -10.28 -9.70
C GLY A 42 0.10 -10.25 -8.71
N PRO A 43 0.38 -9.07 -8.13
CA PRO A 43 -0.50 -7.91 -8.08
C PRO A 43 -0.58 -7.13 -9.40
N HIS A 44 -1.80 -6.88 -9.89
CA HIS A 44 -2.04 -5.92 -10.96
C HIS A 44 -1.91 -4.52 -10.38
N VAL A 45 -0.95 -3.75 -10.88
CA VAL A 45 -0.73 -2.37 -10.45
C VAL A 45 -1.25 -1.46 -11.56
N GLU A 46 -2.24 -0.62 -11.27
CA GLU A 46 -2.80 0.32 -12.25
C GLU A 46 -1.75 1.34 -12.73
N ASP A 47 -0.87 1.78 -11.81
CA ASP A 47 0.17 2.78 -12.06
C ASP A 47 1.57 2.28 -11.71
N TRP A 48 2.49 2.37 -12.67
CA TRP A 48 3.92 2.18 -12.42
C TRP A 48 4.67 3.52 -12.46
N PRO A 49 5.52 3.84 -11.45
CA PRO A 49 5.79 3.06 -10.26
C PRO A 49 4.66 3.15 -9.21
N SER A 50 4.48 2.09 -8.41
CA SER A 50 3.45 2.06 -7.36
C SER A 50 3.69 3.10 -6.25
N ALA A 51 2.67 3.39 -5.44
CA ALA A 51 2.80 4.30 -4.30
C ALA A 51 3.92 3.90 -3.32
N GLY A 52 4.07 2.60 -3.04
CA GLY A 52 5.16 2.07 -2.21
C GLY A 52 6.54 2.24 -2.87
N HIS A 53 6.63 2.03 -4.19
CA HIS A 53 7.86 2.27 -4.93
C HIS A 53 8.27 3.75 -4.86
N ARG A 54 7.35 4.68 -5.12
CA ARG A 54 7.60 6.12 -5.02
C ARG A 54 7.94 6.55 -3.59
N ALA A 55 7.38 5.89 -2.57
CA ALA A 55 7.72 6.16 -1.18
C ALA A 55 9.18 5.78 -0.86
N LEU A 56 9.63 4.60 -1.30
CA LEU A 56 10.97 4.08 -1.04
C LEU A 56 12.05 4.75 -1.90
N TYR A 57 11.80 4.93 -3.20
CA TYR A 57 12.82 5.31 -4.17
C TYR A 57 12.61 6.73 -4.74
N GLY A 58 11.40 7.28 -4.64
CA GLY A 58 11.05 8.53 -5.35
C GLY A 58 11.22 8.35 -6.85
N ASP A 59 11.87 9.32 -7.49
CA ASP A 59 12.14 9.34 -8.93
C ASP A 59 13.59 8.90 -9.25
N LEU A 60 14.29 8.29 -8.29
CA LEU A 60 15.68 7.87 -8.48
C LEU A 60 15.75 6.63 -9.37
N THR A 61 16.57 6.70 -10.41
CA THR A 61 16.99 5.52 -11.19
C THR A 61 18.14 4.79 -10.49
N MET A 62 18.37 3.53 -10.86
CA MET A 62 19.45 2.70 -10.28
C MET A 62 20.83 3.34 -10.43
N SER A 63 21.08 4.03 -11.55
CA SER A 63 22.35 4.73 -11.82
C SER A 63 22.58 5.95 -10.91
N GLN A 64 21.51 6.53 -10.37
CA GLN A 64 21.56 7.71 -9.51
C GLN A 64 21.72 7.35 -8.02
N LEU A 65 21.69 6.06 -7.67
CA LEU A 65 21.85 5.61 -6.29
C LEU A 65 23.32 5.68 -5.87
N ASN A 66 23.62 6.64 -5.00
CA ASN A 66 24.92 6.81 -4.35
C ASN A 66 24.71 7.26 -2.90
N ALA A 67 25.78 7.37 -2.12
CA ALA A 67 25.68 7.70 -0.70
C ALA A 67 24.85 8.98 -0.43
N LYS A 68 25.02 10.03 -1.24
CA LYS A 68 24.32 11.31 -1.07
C LYS A 68 22.83 11.20 -1.40
N THR A 69 22.47 10.58 -2.52
CA THR A 69 21.06 10.44 -2.92
C THR A 69 20.31 9.48 -1.99
N ILE A 70 20.98 8.43 -1.52
CA ILE A 70 20.43 7.50 -0.53
C ILE A 70 20.14 8.22 0.79
N THR A 71 21.07 9.03 1.30
CA THR A 71 20.84 9.81 2.53
C THR A 71 19.61 10.71 2.43
N ARG A 72 19.47 11.48 1.35
CA ARG A 72 18.30 12.34 1.12
C ARG A 72 17.01 11.53 0.98
N ARG A 73 17.08 10.35 0.35
CA ARG A 73 15.93 9.47 0.19
C ARG A 73 15.49 8.85 1.51
N LEU A 74 16.44 8.45 2.36
CA LEU A 74 16.15 7.96 3.71
C LEU A 74 15.49 9.05 4.56
N GLU A 75 15.93 10.29 4.45
CA GLU A 75 15.31 11.42 5.15
C GLU A 75 13.84 11.61 4.75
N ALA A 76 13.59 11.74 3.45
CA ALA A 76 12.24 11.90 2.94
C ALA A 76 11.35 10.64 3.15
N PHE A 77 11.95 9.45 3.31
CA PHE A 77 11.22 8.25 3.68
C PHE A 77 10.92 8.22 5.19
N ALA A 78 11.89 8.58 6.03
CA ALA A 78 11.74 8.62 7.48
C ALA A 78 10.68 9.63 7.93
N GLU A 79 10.62 10.83 7.33
CA GLU A 79 9.56 11.81 7.63
C GLU A 79 8.16 11.25 7.36
N LYS A 80 8.00 10.52 6.24
CA LYS A 80 6.74 9.85 5.90
C LYS A 80 6.45 8.68 6.85
N ALA A 81 7.46 7.89 7.18
CA ALA A 81 7.34 6.73 8.06
C ALA A 81 6.99 7.16 9.49
N PHE A 82 7.65 8.18 10.03
CA PHE A 82 7.42 8.69 11.38
C PHE A 82 6.22 9.63 11.44
N ARG A 83 5.72 10.09 10.28
CA ARG A 83 4.53 10.95 10.14
C ARG A 83 4.71 12.31 10.82
N ARG A 84 5.97 12.77 10.92
CA ARG A 84 6.36 14.05 11.49
C ARG A 84 7.73 14.48 10.96
N PRO A 85 8.06 15.77 11.09
CA PRO A 85 9.44 16.22 10.93
C PRO A 85 10.38 15.43 11.83
N LEU A 86 11.58 15.13 11.32
CA LEU A 86 12.61 14.42 12.07
C LEU A 86 13.20 15.31 13.17
N HIS A 87 13.52 14.69 14.30
CA HIS A 87 14.32 15.36 15.32
C HIS A 87 15.79 15.41 14.90
N LYS A 88 16.52 16.42 15.39
CA LYS A 88 17.95 16.55 15.12
C LYS A 88 18.69 15.29 15.57
N GLY A 89 19.46 14.69 14.67
CA GLY A 89 20.24 13.47 14.93
C GLY A 89 19.45 12.16 14.86
N GLU A 90 18.12 12.19 14.74
CA GLU A 90 17.28 10.99 14.74
C GLU A 90 17.58 10.04 13.57
N LEU A 91 18.02 10.59 12.43
CA LEU A 91 18.32 9.81 11.24
C LEU A 91 19.75 9.24 11.23
N GLU A 92 20.64 9.74 12.10
CA GLU A 92 22.07 9.40 12.09
C GLU A 92 22.35 7.89 12.27
N PRO A 93 21.64 7.13 13.14
CA PRO A 93 21.87 5.69 13.26
C PRO A 93 21.61 4.93 11.94
N PHE A 94 20.56 5.31 11.21
CA PHE A 94 20.20 4.69 9.94
C PHE A 94 21.19 5.08 8.84
N GLN A 95 21.62 6.34 8.79
CA GLN A 95 22.65 6.79 7.86
C GLN A 95 23.99 6.08 8.12
N ARG A 96 24.38 5.91 9.39
CA ARG A 96 25.59 5.17 9.77
C ARG A 96 25.52 3.71 9.35
N LEU A 97 24.38 3.04 9.57
CA LEU A 97 24.15 1.66 9.11
C LEU A 97 24.35 1.55 7.60
N VAL A 98 23.69 2.42 6.83
CA VAL A 98 23.77 2.39 5.37
C VAL A 98 25.18 2.73 4.86
N ALA A 99 25.83 3.74 5.43
CA ALA A 99 27.20 4.10 5.08
C ALA A 99 28.19 2.96 5.38
N GLY A 100 28.02 2.25 6.51
CA GLY A 100 28.80 1.05 6.83
C GLY A 100 28.62 -0.04 5.78
N LYS A 101 27.37 -0.35 5.41
CA LYS A 101 27.08 -1.37 4.38
C LYS A 101 27.65 -1.01 3.01
N LEU A 102 27.62 0.27 2.63
CA LEU A 102 28.26 0.73 1.39
C LEU A 102 29.78 0.53 1.43
N LYS A 103 30.44 0.80 2.57
CA LYS A 103 31.89 0.57 2.74
C LYS A 103 32.26 -0.92 2.69
N GLU A 104 31.37 -1.79 3.17
CA GLU A 104 31.50 -3.26 3.06
C GLU A 104 31.28 -3.79 1.63
N GLY A 105 30.98 -2.92 0.65
CA GLY A 105 30.77 -3.32 -0.74
C GLY A 105 29.34 -3.75 -1.07
N VAL A 106 28.37 -3.53 -0.19
CA VAL A 106 26.95 -3.81 -0.47
C VAL A 106 26.46 -2.88 -1.59
N LYS A 107 25.73 -3.44 -2.57
CA LYS A 107 25.15 -2.69 -3.68
C LYS A 107 24.27 -1.52 -3.18
N PRO A 108 24.32 -0.32 -3.79
CA PRO A 108 23.58 0.86 -3.33
C PRO A 108 22.08 0.65 -3.11
N LEU A 109 21.41 -0.05 -4.03
CA LEU A 109 19.98 -0.38 -3.89
C LEU A 109 19.71 -1.19 -2.61
N ARG A 110 20.54 -2.21 -2.35
CA ARG A 110 20.36 -3.07 -1.17
C ARG A 110 20.65 -2.30 0.11
N ALA A 111 21.66 -1.43 0.10
CA ALA A 111 21.96 -0.56 1.24
C ALA A 111 20.79 0.39 1.57
N LEU A 112 20.17 1.01 0.56
CA LEU A 112 18.96 1.82 0.74
C LEU A 112 17.81 1.00 1.34
N GLN A 113 17.53 -0.19 0.80
CA GLN A 113 16.49 -1.09 1.31
C GLN A 113 16.71 -1.47 2.78
N LEU A 114 17.96 -1.75 3.17
CA LEU A 114 18.31 -2.02 4.57
C LEU A 114 18.05 -0.81 5.46
N GLY A 115 18.36 0.40 4.99
CA GLY A 115 18.03 1.64 5.71
C GLY A 115 16.52 1.82 5.89
N CYS A 116 15.74 1.63 4.83
CA CYS A 116 14.27 1.67 4.91
C CYS A 116 13.72 0.59 5.85
N GLN A 117 14.24 -0.64 5.79
CA GLN A 117 13.86 -1.72 6.69
C GLN A 117 14.15 -1.35 8.15
N ALA A 118 15.33 -0.80 8.43
CA ALA A 118 15.69 -0.37 9.79
C ALA A 118 14.74 0.73 10.30
N ILE A 119 14.35 1.69 9.44
CA ILE A 119 13.35 2.71 9.77
C ILE A 119 12.00 2.06 10.12
N LEU A 120 11.54 1.09 9.32
CA LEU A 120 10.27 0.37 9.55
C LEU A 120 10.30 -0.52 10.80
N CYS A 121 11.48 -0.94 11.27
CA CYS A 121 11.62 -1.67 12.53
C CYS A 121 11.86 -0.75 13.74
N SER A 122 11.92 0.56 13.55
CA SER A 122 12.26 1.50 14.62
C SER A 122 11.03 1.91 15.46
N PRO A 123 11.23 2.30 16.74
CA PRO A 123 10.13 2.77 17.58
C PRO A 123 9.34 3.94 16.98
N GLY A 124 10.01 4.85 16.27
CA GLY A 124 9.34 5.99 15.60
C GLY A 124 8.35 5.57 14.52
N PHE A 125 8.52 4.38 13.93
CA PHE A 125 7.55 3.81 13.01
C PHE A 125 6.52 2.91 13.72
N LEU A 126 6.96 2.03 14.61
CA LEU A 126 6.10 1.02 15.23
C LEU A 126 5.09 1.63 16.20
N TYR A 127 5.47 2.70 16.90
CA TYR A 127 4.61 3.37 17.86
C TYR A 127 4.14 4.71 17.33
N LEU A 128 2.86 4.99 17.54
CA LEU A 128 2.30 6.31 17.29
C LEU A 128 2.55 7.20 18.53
N ASN A 129 3.76 7.73 18.65
CA ASN A 129 4.08 8.68 19.72
C ASN A 129 3.60 10.09 19.32
N LEU A 130 2.54 10.57 19.99
CA LEU A 130 1.91 11.86 19.71
C LEU A 130 2.28 12.94 20.75
N GLY A 131 3.09 12.60 21.75
CA GLY A 131 3.34 13.43 22.93
C GLY A 131 2.21 13.34 23.96
N GLU A 132 2.38 14.09 25.06
CA GLU A 132 1.46 14.16 26.18
C GLU A 132 0.65 15.45 26.18
N GLY A 133 -0.51 15.42 26.84
CA GLY A 133 -1.39 16.58 27.00
C GLY A 133 -2.20 16.92 25.74
N GLU A 134 -2.47 18.21 25.56
CA GLU A 134 -3.32 18.68 24.48
C GLU A 134 -2.59 18.58 23.11
N LEU A 135 -3.06 17.68 22.24
CA LEU A 135 -2.47 17.47 20.93
C LEU A 135 -2.64 18.69 20.01
N ARG A 136 -1.55 19.10 19.35
CA ARG A 136 -1.50 20.22 18.41
C ARG A 136 -0.70 19.86 17.16
N GLY A 137 -0.86 20.66 16.11
CA GLY A 137 -0.10 20.53 14.86
C GLY A 137 -0.15 19.11 14.29
N VAL A 138 1.03 18.55 14.02
CA VAL A 138 1.19 17.25 13.35
C VAL A 138 0.67 16.09 14.21
N ALA A 139 0.80 16.17 15.54
CA ALA A 139 0.28 15.13 16.43
C ALA A 139 -1.25 15.02 16.34
N LEU A 140 -1.95 16.16 16.26
CA LEU A 140 -3.40 16.18 16.06
C LEU A 140 -3.79 15.63 14.68
N ALA A 141 -3.07 15.99 13.61
CA ALA A 141 -3.30 15.44 12.27
C ALA A 141 -3.15 13.92 12.24
N SER A 142 -2.08 13.41 12.84
CA SER A 142 -1.83 11.97 12.94
C SER A 142 -2.93 11.27 13.74
N ARG A 143 -3.33 11.81 14.91
CA ARG A 143 -4.43 11.24 15.71
C ARG A 143 -5.73 11.15 14.92
N LEU A 144 -6.07 12.20 14.17
CA LEU A 144 -7.29 12.26 13.38
C LEU A 144 -7.27 11.27 12.22
N SER A 145 -6.15 11.19 11.49
CA SER A 145 -6.01 10.27 10.36
C SER A 145 -6.05 8.81 10.78
N TYR A 146 -5.40 8.44 11.89
CA TYR A 146 -5.48 7.07 12.39
C TYR A 146 -6.85 6.71 12.95
N PHE A 147 -7.55 7.70 13.51
CA PHE A 147 -8.92 7.50 14.00
C PHE A 147 -9.92 7.27 12.85
N LEU A 148 -9.92 8.14 11.83
CA LEU A 148 -10.92 8.10 10.77
C LEU A 148 -10.53 7.22 9.57
N TRP A 149 -9.24 7.09 9.27
CA TRP A 149 -8.77 6.39 8.07
C TRP A 149 -7.83 5.22 8.35
N SER A 150 -7.45 5.00 9.61
CA SER A 150 -6.46 3.97 10.01
C SER A 150 -5.20 3.98 9.12
N SER A 151 -4.78 5.16 8.69
CA SER A 151 -3.66 5.37 7.77
C SER A 151 -3.00 6.74 8.01
N PRO A 152 -1.78 6.97 7.48
CA PRO A 152 -1.07 8.24 7.65
C PRO A 152 -1.86 9.46 7.15
N PRO A 153 -1.67 10.63 7.78
CA PRO A 153 -2.33 11.87 7.35
C PRO A 153 -1.94 12.26 5.92
N ASP A 154 -2.90 12.78 5.16
CA ASP A 154 -2.63 13.28 3.82
C ASP A 154 -1.86 14.61 3.84
N ALA A 155 -1.39 15.03 2.66
CA ALA A 155 -0.63 16.27 2.52
C ALA A 155 -1.42 17.51 2.95
N THR A 156 -2.74 17.52 2.75
CA THR A 156 -3.60 18.65 3.14
C THR A 156 -3.63 18.80 4.66
N LEU A 157 -3.86 17.69 5.38
CA LEU A 157 -3.91 17.67 6.84
C LEU A 157 -2.55 18.03 7.45
N LEU A 158 -1.45 17.51 6.88
CA LEU A 158 -0.09 17.86 7.29
C LEU A 158 0.25 19.34 7.05
N LYS A 159 -0.14 19.92 5.91
CA LYS A 159 0.08 21.35 5.61
C LYS A 159 -0.70 22.25 6.58
N LEU A 160 -1.96 21.94 6.84
CA LEU A 160 -2.77 22.69 7.81
C LEU A 160 -2.22 22.58 9.23
N ALA A 161 -1.73 21.39 9.60
CA ALA A 161 -1.08 21.15 10.87
C ALA A 161 0.22 21.95 11.02
N ALA A 162 1.09 21.92 10.01
CA ALA A 162 2.35 22.67 10.01
C ALA A 162 2.11 24.19 10.06
N ALA A 163 1.05 24.68 9.42
CA ALA A 163 0.68 26.09 9.43
C ALA A 163 -0.10 26.52 10.70
N GLY A 164 -0.36 25.63 11.66
CA GLY A 164 -1.17 25.93 12.85
C GLY A 164 -2.66 26.19 12.56
N LYS A 165 -3.13 25.92 11.33
CA LYS A 165 -4.50 26.19 10.87
C LYS A 165 -5.43 24.99 10.97
N LEU A 166 -4.95 23.83 11.43
CA LEU A 166 -5.76 22.62 11.53
C LEU A 166 -6.93 22.76 12.51
N ARG A 167 -6.70 23.28 13.73
CA ARG A 167 -7.76 23.43 14.74
C ARG A 167 -8.91 24.34 14.30
N PRO A 168 -8.64 25.55 13.77
CA PRO A 168 -9.71 26.39 13.21
C PRO A 168 -10.52 25.73 12.10
N ASN A 169 -9.94 24.77 11.35
CA ASN A 169 -10.57 24.10 10.21
C ASN A 169 -10.99 22.66 10.52
N LEU A 170 -11.06 22.27 11.80
CA LEU A 170 -11.21 20.86 12.19
C LEU A 170 -12.51 20.25 11.67
N SER A 171 -13.65 20.94 11.85
CA SER A 171 -14.96 20.43 11.39
C SER A 171 -14.98 20.19 9.88
N ALA A 172 -14.41 21.12 9.09
CA ALA A 172 -14.32 20.97 7.65
C ALA A 172 -13.43 19.79 7.24
N GLN A 173 -12.30 19.58 7.94
CA GLN A 173 -11.43 18.43 7.68
C GLN A 173 -12.07 17.11 8.07
N VAL A 174 -12.79 17.04 9.19
CA VAL A 174 -13.53 15.83 9.59
C VAL A 174 -14.57 15.45 8.53
N LYS A 175 -15.40 16.41 8.09
CA LYS A 175 -16.40 16.18 7.04
C LYS A 175 -15.76 15.66 5.74
N ARG A 176 -14.67 16.30 5.31
CA ARG A 176 -13.91 15.87 4.13
C ARG A 176 -13.37 14.45 4.29
N MET A 177 -12.83 14.11 5.46
CA MET A 177 -12.26 12.80 5.72
C MET A 177 -13.33 11.71 5.78
N LEU A 178 -14.51 11.99 6.33
CA LEU A 178 -15.65 11.06 6.35
C LEU A 178 -16.25 10.83 4.96
N ALA A 179 -16.14 11.80 4.06
CA ALA A 179 -16.54 11.66 2.66
C ALA A 179 -15.53 10.86 1.79
N ASP A 180 -14.30 10.65 2.26
CA ASP A 180 -13.28 9.87 1.55
C ASP A 180 -13.52 8.37 1.76
N PRO A 181 -13.38 7.51 0.73
CA PRO A 181 -13.56 6.06 0.84
C PRO A 181 -12.69 5.39 1.92
N LYS A 182 -11.58 6.00 2.34
CA LYS A 182 -10.77 5.49 3.47
C LYS A 182 -11.55 5.45 4.78
N SER A 183 -12.60 6.26 4.94
CA SER A 183 -13.46 6.28 6.11
C SER A 183 -14.22 4.96 6.33
N ASP A 184 -14.36 4.13 5.31
CA ASP A 184 -14.93 2.78 5.47
C ASP A 184 -14.14 1.95 6.48
N ARG A 185 -12.83 2.21 6.63
CA ARG A 185 -12.01 1.57 7.67
C ARG A 185 -12.51 1.95 9.07
N PHE A 186 -12.86 3.21 9.30
CA PHE A 186 -13.45 3.64 10.57
C PHE A 186 -14.78 2.94 10.83
N VAL A 187 -15.69 2.91 9.85
CA VAL A 187 -16.98 2.21 9.97
C VAL A 187 -16.77 0.76 10.38
N ARG A 188 -15.97 0.01 9.62
CA ARG A 188 -15.68 -1.40 9.91
C ARG A 188 -15.07 -1.60 11.30
N HIS A 189 -14.02 -0.85 11.64
CA HIS A 189 -13.32 -1.04 12.91
C HIS A 189 -14.15 -0.61 14.12
N PHE A 190 -14.90 0.48 14.01
CA PHE A 190 -15.72 1.00 15.08
C PHE A 190 -16.86 0.04 15.41
N VAL A 191 -17.68 -0.31 14.40
CA VAL A 191 -18.85 -1.18 14.59
C VAL A 191 -18.43 -2.58 15.03
N ARG A 192 -17.38 -3.14 14.42
CA ARG A 192 -16.82 -4.45 14.81
C ARG A 192 -16.49 -4.54 16.29
N ARG A 193 -15.91 -3.47 16.86
CA ARG A 193 -15.50 -3.44 18.28
C ARG A 193 -16.60 -2.97 19.22
N TRP A 194 -17.50 -2.12 18.75
CA TRP A 194 -18.60 -1.62 19.56
C TRP A 194 -19.67 -2.68 19.79
N LEU A 195 -20.03 -3.42 18.75
CA LEU A 195 -21.07 -4.45 18.79
C LEU A 195 -20.50 -5.87 18.92
N ASP A 196 -19.20 -5.99 19.16
CA ASP A 196 -18.48 -7.27 19.21
C ASP A 196 -18.83 -8.20 18.04
N LEU A 197 -18.85 -7.67 16.82
CA LEU A 197 -19.22 -8.44 15.63
C LEU A 197 -18.34 -9.67 15.44
N ASP A 198 -17.12 -9.68 16.00
CA ASP A 198 -16.23 -10.85 16.08
C ASP A 198 -16.91 -12.11 16.63
N ASN A 199 -17.92 -11.96 17.50
CA ASN A 199 -18.67 -13.07 18.07
C ASN A 199 -19.68 -13.71 17.09
N ILE A 200 -20.02 -13.04 15.97
CA ILE A 200 -20.90 -13.64 14.95
C ILE A 200 -20.17 -14.86 14.36
N GLY A 201 -20.79 -16.04 14.41
CA GLY A 201 -20.19 -17.28 13.93
C GLY A 201 -19.40 -18.08 14.98
N THR A 202 -19.22 -17.58 16.20
CA THR A 202 -18.57 -18.39 17.27
C THR A 202 -19.46 -19.53 17.77
N MET A 203 -20.77 -19.41 17.59
CA MET A 203 -21.76 -20.45 17.88
C MET A 203 -22.70 -20.58 16.67
N PRO A 204 -22.24 -21.21 15.58
CA PRO A 204 -23.05 -21.31 14.36
C PRO A 204 -24.25 -22.24 14.60
N PRO A 205 -25.33 -22.10 13.82
CA PRO A 205 -26.48 -23.01 13.86
C PRO A 205 -26.07 -24.44 13.45
N SER A 206 -26.96 -25.42 13.64
CA SER A 206 -26.75 -26.79 13.15
C SER A 206 -26.44 -26.80 11.65
N ALA A 207 -25.67 -27.79 11.20
CA ALA A 207 -25.41 -28.04 9.77
C ALA A 207 -26.69 -28.26 8.96
N ASP A 208 -27.79 -28.61 9.61
CA ASP A 208 -29.12 -28.75 9.00
C ASP A 208 -29.68 -27.41 8.48
N PHE A 209 -29.22 -26.28 9.01
CA PHE A 209 -29.57 -24.93 8.53
C PHE A 209 -28.72 -24.57 7.31
N LEU A 210 -28.99 -25.23 6.19
CA LEU A 210 -28.22 -25.08 4.95
C LEU A 210 -28.18 -23.65 4.43
N GLU A 211 -29.23 -22.84 4.62
CA GLU A 211 -29.30 -21.44 4.21
C GLU A 211 -28.20 -20.60 4.86
N TYR A 212 -27.89 -20.85 6.14
CA TYR A 212 -26.83 -20.14 6.86
C TYR A 212 -25.47 -20.26 6.14
N TYR A 213 -25.15 -21.47 5.69
CA TYR A 213 -23.89 -21.77 5.03
C TYR A 213 -23.90 -21.44 3.54
N ARG A 214 -24.99 -21.78 2.83
CA ARG A 214 -25.14 -21.54 1.39
C ARG A 214 -25.10 -20.05 1.08
N ASP A 215 -25.75 -19.24 1.91
CA ASP A 215 -25.91 -17.81 1.67
C ASP A 215 -24.87 -16.97 2.44
N ASN A 216 -23.91 -17.64 3.11
CA ASN A 216 -22.82 -17.04 3.89
C ASN A 216 -23.34 -15.97 4.87
N LEU A 217 -24.40 -16.32 5.62
CA LEU A 217 -25.14 -15.37 6.45
C LEU A 217 -24.26 -14.70 7.51
N GLU A 218 -23.23 -15.38 8.02
CA GLU A 218 -22.24 -14.78 8.92
C GLU A 218 -21.61 -13.51 8.33
N THR A 219 -21.14 -13.59 7.08
CA THR A 219 -20.51 -12.46 6.40
C THR A 219 -21.56 -11.39 6.07
N ALA A 220 -22.75 -11.82 5.64
CA ALA A 220 -23.85 -10.91 5.29
C ALA A 220 -24.30 -10.07 6.51
N MET A 221 -24.48 -10.69 7.68
CA MET A 221 -24.87 -10.00 8.92
C MET A 221 -23.84 -8.94 9.34
N ARG A 222 -22.55 -9.25 9.23
CA ARG A 222 -21.46 -8.29 9.49
C ARG A 222 -21.53 -7.13 8.50
N ALA A 223 -21.66 -7.42 7.21
CA ALA A 223 -21.70 -6.42 6.16
C ALA A 223 -22.95 -5.52 6.25
N GLU A 224 -24.12 -6.08 6.54
CA GLU A 224 -25.37 -5.34 6.74
C GLU A 224 -25.21 -4.32 7.87
N THR A 225 -24.65 -4.73 9.01
CA THR A 225 -24.42 -3.85 10.14
C THR A 225 -23.47 -2.69 9.79
N GLU A 226 -22.40 -2.97 9.05
CA GLU A 226 -21.46 -1.97 8.55
C GLU A 226 -22.15 -0.98 7.57
N ILE A 227 -22.96 -1.48 6.65
CA ILE A 227 -23.70 -0.67 5.66
C ILE A 227 -24.76 0.19 6.36
N PHE A 228 -25.46 -0.35 7.34
CA PHE A 228 -26.46 0.39 8.10
C PHE A 228 -25.82 1.53 8.90
N PHE A 229 -24.70 1.26 9.59
CA PHE A 229 -23.96 2.31 10.27
C PHE A 229 -23.44 3.38 9.30
N ARG A 230 -22.93 2.97 8.13
CA ARG A 230 -22.52 3.89 7.06
C ARG A 230 -23.66 4.82 6.67
N ASN A 231 -24.87 4.29 6.50
CA ASN A 231 -26.05 5.10 6.17
C ASN A 231 -26.36 6.14 7.25
N VAL A 232 -26.35 5.74 8.53
CA VAL A 232 -26.55 6.65 9.67
C VAL A 232 -25.49 7.75 9.68
N LEU A 233 -24.23 7.40 9.42
CA LEU A 233 -23.12 8.34 9.39
C LEU A 233 -23.21 9.34 8.22
N ASP A 234 -23.49 8.86 7.01
CA ASP A 234 -23.54 9.69 5.80
C ASP A 234 -24.69 10.69 5.82
N HIS A 235 -25.83 10.30 6.37
CA HIS A 235 -27.01 11.17 6.50
C HIS A 235 -27.02 11.96 7.82
N ASN A 236 -25.99 11.78 8.65
CA ASN A 236 -25.87 12.41 9.97
C ASN A 236 -27.15 12.21 10.81
N LEU A 237 -27.66 10.97 10.80
CA LEU A 237 -28.85 10.57 11.55
C LEU A 237 -28.52 10.50 13.05
N PRO A 238 -29.52 10.69 13.93
CA PRO A 238 -29.30 10.59 15.35
C PRO A 238 -28.96 9.14 15.75
N PRO A 239 -28.10 8.92 16.78
CA PRO A 239 -27.67 7.57 17.16
C PRO A 239 -28.80 6.58 17.50
N ARG A 240 -29.97 7.10 17.90
CA ARG A 240 -31.17 6.30 18.15
C ARG A 240 -31.71 5.57 16.91
N GLU A 241 -31.37 6.02 15.70
CA GLU A 241 -31.76 5.30 14.48
C GLU A 241 -30.94 4.02 14.32
N PHE A 242 -29.85 3.85 15.07
CA PHE A 242 -29.00 2.66 15.03
C PHE A 242 -29.27 1.67 16.17
N LEU A 243 -30.09 2.05 17.17
CA LEU A 243 -30.42 1.25 18.37
C LEU A 243 -31.89 0.83 18.34
#